data_AF-A0A839FVM5-F1
#
_entry.id   AF-A0A839FVM5-F1
#
_cell.length_a   1.000
_cell.length_b   1.000
_cell.length_c   1.000
_cell.angle_alpha   90.00
_cell.angle_beta   90.00
_cell.angle_gamma   90.00
#
_symmetry.space_group_name_H-M   'P 1'
#
loop_
_entity.id
_entity.type
_entity.pdbx_description
1 polymer ?
#
loop_
_entity_poly.entity_id
_entity_poly.type
_entity_poly.pdbx_seq_one_letter_code
_entity_poly.pdbx_strand_id
1 'polypeptide(L)'
;MILASILQAIGLFVATNIDDIIVLSLFFARGAGQRGTTARIFVGQYLGFVGILGAAVLVTLGADAFLPPEVIPYFGLIPLALGLWAAWQTWRNDDNDDDDEAKVAGKNVGVWTVAAVTFANGGDNIGVYVPVFLAVGPAAAMAYCIVFLVLVAILVMLAKFVATRRPVAEVLERFEHILFPIVLIGLGIVILISGGAFGL
;
A
#
# COMPACT_ATOMS: atom_id res chain seq x y z
N MET A 1 -12.91 -5.25 20.05
CA MET A 1 -11.44 -5.20 20.04
C MET A 1 -10.87 -5.90 18.81
N ILE A 2 -10.87 -7.23 18.71
CA ILE A 2 -10.24 -7.96 17.58
C ILE A 2 -10.88 -7.66 16.21
N LEU A 3 -12.22 -7.62 16.12
CA LEU A 3 -12.92 -7.33 14.86
C LEU A 3 -12.61 -5.93 14.31
N ALA A 4 -12.44 -4.95 15.20
CA ALA A 4 -12.09 -3.58 14.83
C ALA A 4 -10.66 -3.51 14.25
N SER A 5 -9.71 -4.20 14.86
CA SER A 5 -8.32 -4.26 14.37
C SER A 5 -8.20 -4.97 13.03
N ILE A 6 -8.98 -6.04 12.80
CA ILE A 6 -9.04 -6.71 11.48
C ILE A 6 -9.62 -5.76 10.43
N LEU A 7 -10.69 -5.04 10.75
CA LEU A 7 -11.30 -4.09 9.82
C LEU A 7 -10.35 -2.91 9.51
N GLN A 8 -9.62 -2.42 10.51
CA GLN A 8 -8.58 -1.41 10.32
C GLN A 8 -7.43 -1.93 9.45
N ALA A 9 -6.97 -3.17 9.67
CA ALA A 9 -5.96 -3.80 8.83
C ALA A 9 -6.45 -3.96 7.38
N ILE A 10 -7.69 -4.41 7.17
CA ILE A 10 -8.28 -4.51 5.83
C ILE A 10 -8.34 -3.13 5.18
N GLY A 11 -8.86 -2.12 5.89
CA GLY A 11 -8.96 -0.76 5.36
C GLY A 11 -7.61 -0.17 5.00
N LEU A 12 -6.60 -0.36 5.86
CA LEU A 12 -5.23 0.07 5.62
C LEU A 12 -4.61 -0.64 4.41
N PHE A 13 -4.78 -1.96 4.32
CA PHE A 13 -4.29 -2.73 3.17
C PHE A 13 -4.93 -2.25 1.86
N VAL A 14 -6.26 -2.11 1.83
CA VAL A 14 -6.97 -1.64 0.63
C VAL A 14 -6.50 -0.26 0.21
N ALA A 15 -6.35 0.67 1.16
CA ALA A 15 -5.95 2.03 0.86
C ALA A 15 -4.51 2.16 0.32
N THR A 16 -3.63 1.24 0.70
CA THR A 16 -2.20 1.23 0.32
C THR A 16 -1.89 0.26 -0.81
N ASN A 17 -2.86 -0.47 -1.33
CA ASN A 17 -2.59 -1.46 -2.39
C ASN A 17 -3.61 -1.33 -3.54
N ILE A 18 -4.30 -0.20 -3.63
CA ILE A 18 -5.24 0.05 -4.71
C ILE A 18 -4.50 0.27 -6.04
N ASP A 19 -3.37 0.96 -5.98
CA ASP A 19 -2.40 1.21 -7.04
C ASP A 19 -1.76 -0.10 -7.56
N ASP A 20 -1.43 -1.02 -6.64
CA ASP A 20 -0.92 -2.34 -6.98
C ASP A 20 -1.91 -3.14 -7.85
N ILE A 21 -3.23 -2.86 -7.78
CA ILE A 21 -4.20 -3.50 -8.67
C ILE A 21 -3.92 -3.12 -10.13
N ILE A 22 -3.62 -1.85 -10.39
CA ILE A 22 -3.34 -1.34 -11.74
C ILE A 22 -2.05 -1.97 -12.25
N VAL A 23 -0.96 -1.86 -11.47
CA VAL A 23 0.36 -2.43 -11.82
C VAL A 23 0.29 -3.94 -12.07
N LEU A 24 -0.38 -4.70 -11.19
CA LEU A 24 -0.54 -6.15 -11.35
C LEU A 24 -1.44 -6.48 -12.56
N SER A 25 -2.47 -5.68 -12.83
CA SER A 25 -3.35 -5.90 -13.97
C SER A 25 -2.59 -5.76 -15.31
N LEU A 26 -1.65 -4.81 -15.39
CA LEU A 26 -0.76 -4.63 -16.54
C LEU A 26 0.18 -5.82 -16.73
N PHE A 27 0.73 -6.37 -15.64
CA PHE A 27 1.51 -7.61 -15.71
C PHE A 27 0.67 -8.79 -16.23
N PHE A 28 -0.59 -8.90 -15.81
CA PHE A 28 -1.51 -9.93 -16.30
C PHE A 28 -1.87 -9.73 -17.78
N ALA A 29 -2.11 -8.49 -18.21
CA ALA A 29 -2.39 -8.16 -19.62
C ALA A 29 -1.22 -8.56 -20.53
N ARG A 30 0.03 -8.30 -20.11
CA ARG A 30 1.24 -8.65 -20.87
C ARG A 30 1.58 -10.13 -20.84
N GLY A 31 1.32 -10.79 -19.73
CA GLY A 31 1.52 -12.24 -19.58
C GLY A 31 0.34 -13.08 -20.12
N ALA A 32 -0.66 -12.45 -20.75
CA ALA A 32 -1.80 -13.14 -21.31
C ALA A 32 -1.37 -14.18 -22.35
N GLY A 33 -1.96 -15.39 -22.28
CA GLY A 33 -1.61 -16.51 -23.15
C GLY A 33 -0.33 -17.26 -22.78
N GLN A 34 0.50 -16.77 -21.85
CA GLN A 34 1.68 -17.50 -21.37
C GLN A 34 1.32 -18.42 -20.20
N ARG A 35 1.79 -19.67 -20.26
CA ARG A 35 1.62 -20.62 -19.14
C ARG A 35 2.48 -20.18 -17.95
N GLY A 36 1.88 -20.22 -16.76
CA GLY A 36 2.56 -19.91 -15.50
C GLY A 36 2.62 -18.42 -15.13
N THR A 37 2.04 -17.52 -15.92
CA THR A 37 1.97 -16.07 -15.61
C THR A 37 1.41 -15.79 -14.23
N THR A 38 0.27 -16.39 -13.87
CA THR A 38 -0.35 -16.20 -12.55
C THR A 38 0.59 -16.61 -11.43
N ALA A 39 1.31 -17.72 -11.57
CA ALA A 39 2.24 -18.18 -10.54
C ALA A 39 3.44 -17.23 -10.40
N ARG A 40 3.99 -16.74 -11.53
CA ARG A 40 5.11 -15.78 -11.50
C ARG A 40 4.72 -14.46 -10.84
N ILE A 41 3.54 -13.93 -11.18
CA ILE A 41 3.01 -12.69 -10.60
C ILE A 41 2.73 -12.90 -9.12
N PHE A 42 2.07 -14.00 -8.74
CA PHE A 42 1.76 -14.30 -7.35
C PHE A 42 3.04 -14.39 -6.49
N VAL A 43 4.02 -15.19 -6.91
CA VAL A 43 5.29 -15.33 -6.17
C VAL A 43 6.06 -14.01 -6.14
N GLY A 44 6.11 -13.28 -7.26
CA GLY A 44 6.74 -11.97 -7.31
C GLY A 44 6.11 -10.97 -6.36
N GLN A 45 4.78 -10.88 -6.35
CA GLN A 45 4.04 -9.98 -5.44
C GLN A 45 4.33 -10.32 -3.99
N TYR A 46 4.28 -11.60 -3.60
CA TYR A 46 4.61 -12.00 -2.22
C TYR A 46 6.05 -11.65 -1.85
N LEU A 47 7.02 -11.88 -2.74
CA LEU A 47 8.42 -11.54 -2.49
C LEU A 47 8.62 -10.04 -2.29
N GLY A 48 8.05 -9.21 -3.18
CA GLY A 48 8.12 -7.76 -3.07
C GLY A 48 7.41 -7.24 -1.83
N PHE A 49 6.19 -7.73 -1.57
CA PHE A 49 5.37 -7.30 -0.44
C PHE A 49 5.93 -7.74 0.91
N VAL A 50 6.52 -8.93 1.02
CA VAL A 50 7.28 -9.35 2.21
C VAL A 50 8.49 -8.43 2.41
N GLY A 51 9.14 -7.98 1.35
CA GLY A 51 10.20 -6.97 1.42
C GLY A 51 9.70 -5.66 2.03
N ILE A 52 8.55 -5.14 1.57
CA ILE A 52 7.90 -3.94 2.09
C ILE A 52 7.56 -4.12 3.57
N LEU A 53 6.89 -5.21 3.93
CA LEU A 53 6.53 -5.51 5.32
C LEU A 53 7.78 -5.63 6.21
N GLY A 54 8.81 -6.31 5.73
CA GLY A 54 10.08 -6.45 6.45
C GLY A 54 10.73 -5.10 6.68
N ALA A 55 10.80 -4.24 5.66
CA ALA A 55 11.32 -2.89 5.78
C ALA A 55 10.50 -2.05 6.78
N ALA A 56 9.17 -2.06 6.67
CA ALA A 56 8.29 -1.34 7.59
C ALA A 56 8.46 -1.81 9.03
N VAL A 57 8.48 -3.12 9.28
CA VAL A 57 8.70 -3.69 10.61
C VAL A 57 10.08 -3.32 11.16
N LEU A 58 11.14 -3.40 10.35
CA LEU A 58 12.49 -3.01 10.79
C LEU A 58 12.56 -1.52 11.15
N VAL A 59 11.95 -0.65 10.34
CA VAL A 59 11.89 0.79 10.62
C VAL A 59 11.08 1.06 11.89
N THR A 60 9.92 0.41 12.07
CA THR A 60 9.11 0.50 13.29
C THR A 60 9.91 0.07 14.51
N LEU A 61 10.56 -1.10 14.49
CA LEU A 61 11.33 -1.60 15.62
C LEU A 61 12.53 -0.69 15.94
N GLY A 62 13.18 -0.15 14.92
CA GLY A 62 14.25 0.85 15.11
C GLY A 62 13.70 2.13 15.73
N ALA A 63 12.63 2.69 15.18
CA ALA A 63 11.99 3.89 15.70
C ALA A 63 11.54 3.71 17.15
N ASP A 64 10.86 2.61 17.48
CA ASP A 64 10.39 2.30 18.84
C ASP A 64 11.55 2.12 19.84
N ALA A 65 12.69 1.56 19.40
CA ALA A 65 13.86 1.36 20.24
C ALA A 65 14.65 2.64 20.54
N PHE A 66 14.63 3.63 19.64
CA PHE A 66 15.47 4.83 19.74
C PHE A 66 14.71 6.12 20.05
N LEU A 67 13.39 6.13 19.86
CA LEU A 67 12.58 7.34 20.02
C LEU A 67 11.78 7.33 21.33
N PRO A 68 11.66 8.48 22.00
CA PRO A 68 10.77 8.62 23.14
C PRO A 68 9.30 8.34 22.79
N PRO A 69 8.48 7.76 23.69
CA PRO A 69 7.06 7.51 23.42
C PRO A 69 6.28 8.77 23.04
N GLU A 70 6.71 9.94 23.51
CA GLU A 70 6.05 11.23 23.26
C GLU A 70 6.16 11.68 21.80
N VAL A 71 7.13 11.16 21.03
CA VAL A 71 7.27 11.50 19.60
C VAL A 71 6.53 10.54 18.67
N ILE A 72 6.13 9.35 19.14
CA ILE A 72 5.39 8.36 18.34
C ILE A 72 4.10 8.94 17.73
N PRO A 73 3.24 9.67 18.47
CA PRO A 73 2.02 10.26 17.90
C PRO A 73 2.28 11.19 16.71
N TYR A 74 3.42 11.88 16.69
CA TYR A 74 3.80 12.81 15.62
C TYR A 74 4.12 12.09 14.30
N PHE A 75 4.30 10.77 14.29
CA PHE A 75 4.37 10.01 13.04
C PHE A 75 3.08 10.09 12.23
N GLY A 76 1.95 10.43 12.85
CA GLY A 76 0.71 10.75 12.14
C GLY A 76 0.83 11.97 11.20
N LEU A 77 1.84 12.83 11.39
CA LEU A 77 2.13 13.93 10.45
C LEU A 77 2.60 13.41 9.08
N ILE A 78 3.24 12.24 9.02
CA ILE A 78 3.74 11.65 7.76
C ILE A 78 2.57 11.32 6.82
N PRO A 79 1.61 10.44 7.19
CA PRO A 79 0.47 10.15 6.33
C PRO A 79 -0.41 11.39 6.12
N LEU A 80 -0.52 12.29 7.12
CA LEU A 80 -1.25 13.54 6.93
C LEU A 80 -0.62 14.41 5.82
N ALA A 81 0.70 14.58 5.84
CA ALA A 81 1.43 15.36 4.85
C ALA A 81 1.36 14.70 3.46
N LEU A 82 1.56 13.38 3.37
CA LEU A 82 1.42 12.63 2.12
C LEU A 82 0.01 12.75 1.54
N GLY A 83 -1.02 12.64 2.37
CA GLY A 83 -2.41 12.76 1.94
C GLY A 83 -2.76 14.17 1.47
N LEU A 84 -2.31 15.21 2.18
CA LEU A 84 -2.48 16.60 1.74
C LEU A 84 -1.73 16.89 0.44
N TRP A 85 -0.51 16.37 0.30
CA TRP A 85 0.29 16.52 -0.89
C TRP A 85 -0.36 15.82 -2.10
N ALA A 86 -0.82 14.59 -1.92
CA ALA A 86 -1.55 13.85 -2.95
C ALA A 86 -2.82 14.59 -3.37
N ALA A 87 -3.66 15.04 -2.43
CA ALA A 87 -4.86 15.83 -2.73
C ALA A 87 -4.55 17.14 -3.48
N TRP A 88 -3.45 17.81 -3.13
CA TRP A 88 -3.03 19.03 -3.81
C TRP A 88 -2.58 18.76 -5.24
N GLN A 89 -1.85 17.66 -5.46
CA GLN A 89 -1.42 17.24 -6.79
C GLN A 89 -2.61 16.96 -7.70
N THR A 90 -3.63 16.24 -7.20
CA THR A 90 -4.87 15.97 -7.94
C THR A 90 -5.64 17.23 -8.33
N TRP A 91 -5.58 18.28 -7.50
CA TRP A 91 -6.22 19.55 -7.80
C TRP A 91 -5.41 20.41 -8.79
N ARG A 92 -4.08 20.20 -8.86
CA ARG A 92 -3.15 21.01 -9.65
C ARG A 92 -2.92 20.46 -11.06
N ASN A 93 -3.00 19.15 -11.26
CA ASN A 93 -2.78 18.46 -12.53
C ASN A 93 -4.03 17.67 -12.93
N ASP A 94 -4.52 17.92 -14.15
CA ASP A 94 -5.57 17.14 -14.84
C ASP A 94 -4.97 16.38 -16.06
N ASP A 95 -3.65 16.16 -16.08
CA ASP A 95 -2.97 15.48 -17.19
C ASP A 95 -1.86 14.54 -16.67
N ASN A 96 -1.90 13.30 -17.18
CA ASN A 96 -0.97 12.16 -17.10
C ASN A 96 -1.16 11.12 -15.98
N ASP A 97 -2.08 10.18 -16.21
CA ASP A 97 -2.12 8.86 -15.55
C ASP A 97 -1.43 7.77 -16.41
N ASP A 98 -0.25 8.04 -16.99
CA ASP A 98 0.51 7.05 -17.78
C ASP A 98 1.66 6.37 -16.99
N ASP A 99 1.85 6.76 -15.71
CA ASP A 99 3.04 6.37 -14.94
C ASP A 99 3.09 4.87 -14.61
N ASP A 100 1.95 4.22 -14.36
CA ASP A 100 1.92 2.78 -14.07
C ASP A 100 2.23 1.92 -15.30
N GLU A 101 1.78 2.33 -16.48
CA GLU A 101 2.18 1.68 -17.73
C GLU A 101 3.68 1.85 -17.99
N ALA A 102 4.23 3.03 -17.72
CA ALA A 102 5.65 3.32 -17.84
C ALA A 102 6.50 2.49 -16.86
N LYS A 103 6.07 2.31 -15.61
CA LYS A 103 6.75 1.45 -14.60
C LYS A 103 6.93 0.02 -15.09
N VAL A 104 6.01 -0.48 -15.92
CA VAL A 104 6.05 -1.85 -16.43
C VAL A 104 6.63 -1.90 -17.84
N ALA A 105 6.54 -0.85 -18.67
CA ALA A 105 6.99 -0.75 -20.07
C ALA A 105 8.37 -1.40 -20.33
N GLY A 106 8.42 -2.35 -21.27
CA GLY A 106 9.66 -3.04 -21.66
C GLY A 106 10.15 -4.15 -20.72
N LYS A 107 9.51 -4.40 -19.57
CA LYS A 107 9.93 -5.46 -18.62
C LYS A 107 9.23 -6.81 -18.90
N ASN A 108 9.98 -7.90 -18.84
CA ASN A 108 9.45 -9.27 -18.94
C ASN A 108 8.65 -9.67 -17.69
N VAL A 109 7.57 -10.45 -17.85
CA VAL A 109 6.75 -10.99 -16.74
C VAL A 109 7.48 -12.15 -16.05
N GLY A 110 8.51 -11.79 -15.28
CA GLY A 110 9.30 -12.68 -14.42
C GLY A 110 9.05 -12.40 -12.95
N VAL A 111 9.26 -13.41 -12.09
CA VAL A 111 9.10 -13.30 -10.63
C VAL A 111 9.87 -12.11 -10.06
N TRP A 112 11.15 -11.98 -10.44
CA TRP A 112 12.02 -10.91 -9.97
C TRP A 112 11.59 -9.52 -10.45
N THR A 113 11.09 -9.43 -11.69
CA THR A 113 10.55 -8.18 -12.21
C THR A 113 9.35 -7.72 -11.39
N VAL A 114 8.40 -8.63 -11.15
CA VAL A 114 7.19 -8.31 -10.39
C VAL A 114 7.59 -7.92 -8.97
N ALA A 115 8.42 -8.72 -8.29
CA ALA A 115 8.92 -8.40 -6.95
C ALA A 115 9.61 -7.03 -6.86
N ALA A 116 10.48 -6.70 -7.82
CA ALA A 116 11.19 -5.43 -7.84
C ALA A 116 10.25 -4.25 -8.08
N VAL A 117 9.25 -4.40 -8.97
CA VAL A 117 8.25 -3.37 -9.22
C VAL A 117 7.33 -3.19 -8.02
N THR A 118 6.82 -4.27 -7.41
CA THR A 118 6.03 -4.22 -6.17
C THR A 118 6.80 -3.49 -5.08
N PHE A 119 8.06 -3.86 -4.82
CA PHE A 119 8.87 -3.22 -3.78
C PHE A 119 9.17 -1.74 -4.07
N ALA A 120 9.45 -1.40 -5.33
CA ALA A 120 9.70 -0.01 -5.73
C ALA A 120 8.42 0.84 -5.67
N ASN A 121 7.26 0.24 -5.93
CA ASN A 121 5.96 0.91 -5.89
C ASN A 121 5.50 1.15 -4.46
N GLY A 122 5.61 0.15 -3.57
CA GLY A 122 5.13 0.25 -2.19
C GLY A 122 6.03 1.04 -1.24
N GLY A 123 6.70 2.09 -1.72
CA GLY A 123 7.43 3.03 -0.86
C GLY A 123 6.49 3.88 0.00
N ASP A 124 5.37 4.28 -0.56
CA ASP A 124 4.25 4.89 0.17
C ASP A 124 3.67 3.91 1.21
N ASN A 125 3.59 2.61 0.90
CA ASN A 125 3.14 1.59 1.85
C ASN A 125 4.00 1.57 3.11
N ILE A 126 5.33 1.67 2.97
CA ILE A 126 6.24 1.80 4.12
C ILE A 126 5.93 3.09 4.91
N GLY A 127 5.76 4.22 4.20
CA GLY A 127 5.44 5.52 4.79
C GLY A 127 4.14 5.54 5.59
N VAL A 128 3.17 4.67 5.27
CA VAL A 128 1.90 4.54 5.98
C VAL A 128 1.95 3.45 7.06
N TYR A 129 2.56 2.31 6.78
CA TYR A 129 2.60 1.18 7.72
C TYR A 129 3.44 1.50 8.96
N VAL A 130 4.57 2.21 8.80
CA VAL A 130 5.46 2.53 9.93
C VAL A 130 4.74 3.33 11.04
N PRO A 131 4.08 4.47 10.74
CA PRO A 131 3.27 5.20 11.72
C PRO A 131 2.20 4.34 12.40
N VAL A 132 1.50 3.49 11.64
CA VAL A 132 0.44 2.65 12.18
C VAL A 132 1.00 1.57 13.09
N PHE A 133 2.08 0.91 12.69
CA PHE A 133 2.70 -0.15 13.47
C PHE A 133 3.29 0.40 14.78
N LEU A 134 3.83 1.62 14.76
CA LEU A 134 4.24 2.32 15.98
C LEU A 134 3.04 2.62 16.89
N ALA A 135 1.92 3.06 16.33
CA ALA A 135 0.73 3.42 17.12
C ALA A 135 0.02 2.20 17.74
N VAL A 136 0.01 1.05 17.06
CA VAL A 136 -0.68 -0.17 17.53
C VAL A 136 0.21 -1.13 18.32
N GLY A 137 1.53 -0.94 18.25
CA GLY A 137 2.55 -1.75 18.91
C GLY A 137 2.85 -3.09 18.22
N PRO A 138 3.91 -3.81 18.65
CA PRO A 138 4.49 -4.93 17.91
C PRO A 138 3.56 -6.13 17.71
N ALA A 139 2.79 -6.49 18.73
CA ALA A 139 1.89 -7.64 18.66
C ALA A 139 0.75 -7.43 17.65
N ALA A 140 0.16 -6.23 17.64
CA ALA A 140 -0.87 -5.87 16.67
C ALA A 140 -0.28 -5.68 15.27
N ALA A 141 0.94 -5.10 15.15
CA ALA A 141 1.64 -4.99 13.87
C ALA A 141 1.88 -6.37 13.22
N MET A 142 2.24 -7.39 14.01
CA MET A 142 2.33 -8.77 13.50
C MET A 142 0.99 -9.33 13.02
N ALA A 143 -0.10 -9.04 13.72
CA ALA A 143 -1.43 -9.42 13.26
C ALA A 143 -1.79 -8.74 11.94
N TYR A 144 -1.43 -7.47 11.76
CA TYR A 144 -1.60 -6.75 10.49
C TYR A 144 -0.80 -7.40 9.36
N CYS A 145 0.46 -7.76 9.62
CA CYS A 145 1.29 -8.47 8.63
C CYS A 145 0.64 -9.76 8.15
N ILE A 146 0.10 -10.57 9.07
CA ILE A 146 -0.61 -11.82 8.73
C ILE A 146 -1.85 -11.52 7.88
N VAL A 147 -2.66 -10.54 8.28
CA VAL A 147 -3.85 -10.13 7.51
C VAL A 147 -3.45 -9.67 6.11
N PHE A 148 -2.42 -8.84 5.99
CA PHE A 148 -1.98 -8.32 4.68
C PHE A 148 -1.49 -9.45 3.79
N LEU A 149 -0.69 -10.39 4.32
CA LEU A 149 -0.25 -11.55 3.55
C LEU A 149 -1.41 -12.42 3.06
N VAL A 150 -2.52 -12.51 3.80
CA VAL A 150 -3.74 -13.18 3.30
C VAL A 150 -4.41 -12.34 2.21
N LEU A 151 -4.51 -11.03 2.40
CA LEU A 151 -5.14 -10.13 1.43
C LEU A 151 -4.36 -9.99 0.12
N VAL A 152 -3.03 -10.17 0.12
CA VAL A 152 -2.22 -10.21 -1.11
C VAL A 152 -2.73 -11.27 -2.09
N ALA A 153 -3.19 -12.43 -1.61
CA ALA A 153 -3.77 -13.44 -2.49
C ALA A 153 -5.06 -12.93 -3.17
N ILE A 154 -5.88 -12.20 -2.42
CA ILE A 154 -7.11 -11.58 -2.93
C ILE A 154 -6.76 -10.48 -3.94
N LEU A 155 -5.78 -9.64 -3.62
CA LEU A 155 -5.27 -8.57 -4.47
C LEU A 155 -4.83 -9.11 -5.84
N VAL A 156 -4.01 -10.16 -5.88
CA VAL A 156 -3.55 -10.78 -7.13
C VAL A 156 -4.72 -11.31 -7.97
N MET A 157 -5.75 -11.87 -7.32
CA MET A 157 -6.94 -12.36 -8.00
C MET A 157 -7.82 -11.23 -8.53
N LEU A 158 -7.96 -10.13 -7.77
CA LEU A 158 -8.65 -8.92 -8.21
C LEU A 158 -7.94 -8.28 -9.40
N ALA A 159 -6.61 -8.12 -9.33
CA ALA A 159 -5.83 -7.59 -10.45
C ALA A 159 -5.97 -8.44 -11.72
N LYS A 160 -5.98 -9.77 -11.59
CA LYS A 160 -6.26 -10.68 -12.72
C LYS A 160 -7.65 -10.45 -13.30
N PHE A 161 -8.66 -10.23 -12.45
CA PHE A 161 -10.02 -9.94 -12.88
C PHE A 161 -10.12 -8.59 -13.59
N VAL A 162 -9.44 -7.56 -13.06
CA VAL A 162 -9.38 -6.20 -13.63
C VAL A 162 -8.66 -6.19 -14.97
N ALA A 163 -7.57 -6.97 -15.11
CA ALA A 163 -6.82 -7.10 -16.36
C ALA A 163 -7.66 -7.54 -17.57
N THR A 164 -8.81 -8.18 -17.32
CA THR A 164 -9.75 -8.62 -18.37
C THR A 164 -10.86 -7.60 -18.67
N ARG A 165 -10.93 -6.49 -17.94
CA ARG A 165 -12.01 -5.49 -18.03
C ARG A 165 -11.49 -4.05 -17.93
N ARG A 166 -11.22 -3.43 -19.08
CA ARG A 166 -10.79 -2.02 -19.17
C ARG A 166 -11.66 -1.02 -18.38
N PRO A 167 -13.01 -1.08 -18.42
CA PRO A 167 -13.83 -0.13 -17.66
C PRO A 167 -13.64 -0.20 -16.14
N VAL A 168 -13.21 -1.35 -15.61
CA VAL A 168 -12.96 -1.50 -14.17
C VAL A 168 -11.61 -0.88 -13.81
N ALA A 169 -10.61 -0.98 -14.68
CA ALA A 169 -9.31 -0.34 -14.48
C ALA A 169 -9.44 1.19 -14.44
N GLU A 170 -10.13 1.78 -15.42
CA GLU A 170 -10.39 3.23 -15.49
C GLU A 170 -11.14 3.75 -14.25
N VAL A 171 -12.09 2.96 -13.74
CA VAL A 171 -12.81 3.32 -12.51
C VAL A 171 -11.88 3.25 -11.30
N LEU A 172 -11.06 2.21 -11.18
CA LEU A 172 -10.11 2.07 -10.06
C LEU A 172 -9.09 3.20 -10.02
N GLU A 173 -8.50 3.54 -11.16
CA GLU A 173 -7.60 4.69 -11.33
C GLU A 173 -8.27 6.01 -10.92
N ARG A 174 -9.55 6.17 -11.29
CA ARG A 174 -10.32 7.33 -10.85
C ARG A 174 -10.60 7.36 -9.34
N PHE A 175 -10.82 6.20 -8.73
CA PHE A 175 -11.09 6.13 -7.30
C PHE A 175 -9.82 6.25 -6.46
N GLU A 176 -8.69 5.75 -6.95
CA GLU A 176 -7.40 5.81 -6.27
C GLU A 176 -7.01 7.25 -5.92
N HIS A 177 -7.03 8.16 -6.89
CA HIS A 177 -6.61 9.54 -6.67
C HIS A 177 -7.48 10.30 -5.66
N ILE A 178 -8.69 9.81 -5.36
CA ILE A 178 -9.57 10.37 -4.33
C ILE A 178 -9.42 9.62 -3.01
N LEU A 179 -9.43 8.29 -3.06
CA LEU A 179 -9.46 7.42 -1.89
C LEU A 179 -8.13 7.50 -1.12
N PHE A 180 -7.01 7.49 -1.83
CA PHE A 180 -5.68 7.49 -1.22
C PHE A 180 -5.44 8.74 -0.35
N PRO A 181 -5.62 9.98 -0.84
CA PRO A 181 -5.51 11.17 0.01
C PRO A 181 -6.45 11.17 1.22
N ILE A 182 -7.71 10.77 1.04
CA ILE A 182 -8.71 10.79 2.11
C ILE A 182 -8.32 9.84 3.24
N VAL A 183 -7.92 8.62 2.90
CA VAL A 183 -7.52 7.62 3.91
C VAL A 183 -6.26 8.07 4.64
N LEU A 184 -5.27 8.60 3.92
CA LEU A 184 -4.04 9.12 4.51
C LEU A 184 -4.27 10.26 5.50
N ILE A 185 -5.09 11.24 5.12
CA ILE A 185 -5.47 12.36 5.99
C ILE A 185 -6.20 11.85 7.23
N GLY A 186 -7.20 11.00 7.04
CA GLY A 186 -7.96 10.40 8.14
C GLY A 186 -7.07 9.62 9.10
N LEU A 187 -6.18 8.78 8.57
CA LEU A 187 -5.24 7.99 9.35
C LEU A 187 -4.27 8.87 10.14
N GLY A 188 -3.71 9.90 9.51
CA GLY A 188 -2.80 10.84 10.17
C GLY A 188 -3.47 11.57 11.33
N ILE A 189 -4.71 12.06 11.12
CA ILE A 189 -5.52 12.68 12.18
C ILE A 189 -5.78 11.69 13.31
N VAL A 190 -6.19 10.45 12.99
CA VAL A 190 -6.46 9.43 14.01
C VAL A 190 -5.22 9.11 14.84
N ILE A 191 -4.05 8.96 14.22
CA ILE A 191 -2.80 8.69 14.94
C ILE A 191 -2.44 9.85 15.87
N LEU A 192 -2.54 11.09 15.39
CA LEU A 192 -2.23 12.29 16.17
C LEU A 192 -3.14 12.42 17.39
N ILE A 193 -4.45 12.31 17.19
CA ILE A 193 -5.44 12.46 18.27
C ILE A 193 -5.35 11.28 19.24
N SER A 194 -5.34 10.04 18.74
CA SER A 194 -5.34 8.86 19.62
C SER A 194 -4.04 8.71 20.42
N GLY A 195 -2.94 9.25 19.90
CA GLY A 195 -1.66 9.28 20.59
C GLY A 195 -1.48 10.47 21.54
N GLY A 196 -2.43 11.41 21.63
CA GLY A 196 -2.32 12.59 22.49
C GLY A 196 -1.33 13.64 21.99
N ALA A 197 -1.06 13.68 20.69
CA ALA A 197 -0.23 14.72 20.10
C ALA A 197 -0.81 16.10 20.43
N PHE A 198 0.08 17.06 20.74
CA PHE A 198 -0.32 18.43 21.15
C PHE A 198 -1.09 18.53 22.47
N GLY A 199 -1.19 17.44 23.26
CA GLY A 199 -1.93 17.42 24.52
C GLY A 199 -3.45 17.29 24.36
N LEU A 200 -3.90 16.74 23.23
CA LEU A 200 -5.31 16.49 22.88
C LEU A 200 -5.83 15.14 23.40
#